data_AF-A0A1X0LM20-F1
#
_entry.id   AF-A0A1X0LM20-F1
#
_cell.length_a   1.000
_cell.length_b   1.000
_cell.length_c   1.000
_cell.angle_alpha   90.00
_cell.angle_beta   90.00
_cell.angle_gamma   90.00
#
_symmetry.space_group_name_H-M   'P 1'
#
loop_
_entity.id
_entity.type
_entity.pdbx_description
1 polymer ?
#
loop_
_entity_poly.entity_id
_entity_poly.type
_entity_poly.pdbx_seq_one_letter_code
_entity_poly.pdbx_strand_id
1 'polypeptide(L)'
;MTETTSDAKVSRTQAERTAAMRGRLLDAAVESLVELGYARTSTQEIARRAGVSRGTQLHHFPTKESLVVAAVEYLVDKRLEEILTAEVDRGRGLEVLSDAFSGPLFYAALELWVAARTDPVLHAATVPLERKVSEALEFGSAELFGDRFDSESVELTIELVRGLAVSALFRTSEADDALRARLLPAWQSRVEKK
;
A
#
# COMPACT_ATOMS: atom_id res chain seq x y z
N MET A 1 -15.85 -30.19 46.24
CA MET A 1 -14.64 -29.45 45.79
C MET A 1 -14.82 -29.19 44.31
N THR A 2 -15.36 -28.02 43.96
CA THR A 2 -15.63 -27.61 42.58
C THR A 2 -15.07 -26.22 42.42
N GLU A 3 -13.88 -26.12 41.82
CA GLU A 3 -13.29 -24.87 41.38
C GLU A 3 -14.03 -24.40 40.12
N THR A 4 -14.77 -23.30 40.27
CA THR A 4 -15.27 -22.52 39.14
C THR A 4 -14.15 -21.57 38.73
N THR A 5 -13.39 -21.94 37.71
CA THR A 5 -12.46 -21.02 37.03
C THR A 5 -13.29 -19.98 36.28
N SER A 6 -13.44 -18.82 36.91
CA SER A 6 -14.02 -17.61 36.32
C SER A 6 -13.08 -17.08 35.23
N ASP A 7 -13.48 -17.26 33.98
CA ASP A 7 -12.82 -16.72 32.80
C ASP A 7 -13.03 -15.19 32.75
N ALA A 8 -12.07 -14.45 33.32
CA ALA A 8 -12.10 -13.00 33.40
C ALA A 8 -11.80 -12.38 32.02
N LYS A 9 -12.86 -12.06 31.28
CA LYS A 9 -12.82 -11.32 30.01
C LYS A 9 -12.23 -9.92 30.24
N VAL A 10 -10.95 -9.74 29.94
CA VAL A 10 -10.23 -8.45 30.04
C VAL A 10 -10.99 -7.37 29.24
N SER A 11 -11.54 -6.37 29.94
CA SER A 11 -12.27 -5.26 29.33
C SER A 11 -11.30 -4.34 28.61
N ARG A 12 -11.32 -4.36 27.27
CA ARG A 12 -10.56 -3.43 26.42
C ARG A 12 -10.81 -1.97 26.80
N THR A 13 -9.75 -1.17 26.86
CA THR A 13 -9.80 0.26 27.18
C THR A 13 -10.55 1.05 26.10
N GLN A 14 -11.01 2.25 26.44
CA GLN A 14 -11.69 3.11 25.45
C GLN A 14 -10.77 3.44 24.27
N ALA A 15 -9.47 3.65 24.51
CA ALA A 15 -8.48 3.91 23.47
C ALA A 15 -8.32 2.71 22.51
N GLU A 16 -8.28 1.48 23.03
CA GLU A 16 -8.20 0.26 22.21
C GLU A 16 -9.43 0.07 21.34
N ARG A 17 -10.62 0.38 21.86
CA ARG A 17 -11.87 0.31 21.08
C ARG A 17 -11.86 1.33 19.94
N THR A 18 -11.43 2.56 20.22
CA THR A 18 -11.29 3.63 19.22
C THR A 18 -10.27 3.26 18.15
N ALA A 19 -9.12 2.69 18.51
CA ALA A 19 -8.11 2.22 17.56
C ALA A 19 -8.63 1.06 16.68
N ALA A 20 -9.31 0.07 17.28
CA ALA A 20 -9.91 -1.04 16.55
C ALA A 20 -11.01 -0.59 15.57
N MET A 21 -11.80 0.42 15.94
CA MET A 21 -12.79 1.03 15.03
C MET A 21 -12.12 1.74 13.85
N ARG A 22 -11.04 2.48 14.11
CA ARG A 22 -10.24 3.12 13.06
C ARG A 22 -9.66 2.08 12.10
N GLY A 23 -9.05 1.02 12.61
CA GLY A 23 -8.50 -0.08 11.79
C GLY A 23 -9.55 -0.69 10.86
N ARG A 24 -10.73 -1.05 11.38
CA ARG A 24 -11.84 -1.58 10.56
C ARG A 24 -12.29 -0.64 9.44
N LEU A 25 -12.29 0.67 9.69
CA LEU A 25 -12.63 1.66 8.65
C LEU A 25 -11.56 1.70 7.55
N LEU A 26 -10.28 1.57 7.92
CA LEU A 26 -9.16 1.57 6.98
C LEU A 26 -9.15 0.29 6.13
N ASP A 27 -9.31 -0.88 6.76
CA ASP A 27 -9.40 -2.17 6.06
C ASP A 27 -10.57 -2.16 5.05
N ALA A 28 -11.77 -1.76 5.50
CA ALA A 28 -12.95 -1.68 4.63
C ALA A 28 -12.80 -0.66 3.50
N ALA A 29 -12.05 0.42 3.72
CA ALA A 29 -11.73 1.41 2.69
C ALA A 29 -10.80 0.83 1.63
N VAL A 30 -9.74 0.11 2.03
CA VAL A 30 -8.85 -0.61 1.10
C VAL A 30 -9.65 -1.60 0.25
N GLU A 31 -10.45 -2.46 0.88
CA GLU A 31 -11.29 -3.44 0.17
C GLU A 31 -12.23 -2.75 -0.83
N SER A 32 -12.85 -1.63 -0.43
CA SER A 32 -13.73 -0.87 -1.32
C SER A 32 -12.97 -0.29 -2.51
N LEU A 33 -11.76 0.23 -2.31
CA LEU A 33 -10.93 0.76 -3.41
C LEU A 33 -10.55 -0.36 -4.38
N VAL A 34 -10.15 -1.53 -3.88
CA VAL A 34 -9.75 -2.67 -4.71
C VAL A 34 -10.92 -3.27 -5.49
N GLU A 35 -12.10 -3.42 -4.87
CA GLU A 35 -13.26 -4.05 -5.52
C GLU A 35 -14.11 -3.09 -6.35
N LEU A 36 -14.29 -1.86 -5.85
CA LEU A 36 -15.23 -0.89 -6.41
C LEU A 36 -14.54 0.24 -7.18
N GLY A 37 -13.24 0.45 -6.96
CA GLY A 37 -12.52 1.64 -7.44
C GLY A 37 -12.91 2.90 -6.66
N TYR A 38 -12.16 3.98 -6.87
CA TYR A 38 -12.40 5.24 -6.16
C TYR A 38 -13.79 5.79 -6.45
N ALA A 39 -14.22 5.82 -7.71
CA ALA A 39 -15.45 6.48 -8.13
C ALA A 39 -16.72 5.91 -7.45
N ARG A 40 -16.79 4.59 -7.26
CA ARG A 40 -17.95 3.92 -6.63
C ARG A 40 -17.82 3.78 -5.11
N THR A 41 -16.67 4.12 -4.53
CA THR A 41 -16.46 4.08 -3.08
C THR A 41 -17.09 5.30 -2.41
N SER A 42 -17.81 5.08 -1.30
CA SER A 42 -18.40 6.14 -0.47
C SER A 42 -18.14 5.90 1.02
N THR A 43 -18.14 6.98 1.82
CA THR A 43 -17.97 6.87 3.29
C THR A 43 -19.06 6.05 3.96
N GLN A 44 -20.28 6.05 3.40
CA GLN A 44 -21.40 5.23 3.87
C GLN A 44 -21.17 3.75 3.60
N GLU A 45 -20.72 3.41 2.40
CA GLU A 45 -20.40 2.03 2.04
C GLU A 45 -19.25 1.48 2.90
N ILE A 46 -18.21 2.29 3.11
CA ILE A 46 -17.09 1.92 3.98
C ILE A 46 -17.57 1.71 5.43
N ALA A 47 -18.37 2.64 5.98
CA ALA A 47 -18.91 2.49 7.33
C ALA A 47 -19.76 1.22 7.49
N ARG A 48 -20.58 0.91 6.47
CA ARG A 48 -21.41 -0.30 6.41
C ARG A 48 -20.54 -1.55 6.41
N ARG A 49 -19.52 -1.64 5.53
CA ARG A 49 -18.57 -2.75 5.46
C ARG A 49 -17.78 -2.92 6.76
N ALA A 50 -17.30 -1.81 7.32
CA ALA A 50 -16.57 -1.80 8.58
C ALA A 50 -17.43 -2.21 9.79
N GLY A 51 -18.76 -2.21 9.68
CA GLY A 51 -19.67 -2.42 10.81
C GLY A 51 -19.56 -1.30 11.85
N VAL A 52 -19.46 -0.06 11.39
CA VAL A 52 -19.26 1.15 12.20
C VAL A 52 -20.39 2.15 11.92
N SER A 53 -20.84 2.88 12.96
CA SER A 53 -21.90 3.88 12.78
C SER A 53 -21.42 5.08 11.95
N ARG A 54 -22.34 5.79 11.29
CA ARG A 54 -22.02 7.04 10.59
C ARG A 54 -21.39 8.09 11.50
N GLY A 55 -21.88 8.23 12.74
CA GLY A 55 -21.32 9.17 13.71
C GLY A 55 -19.88 8.84 14.07
N THR A 56 -19.58 7.56 14.26
CA THR A 56 -18.20 7.08 14.50
C THR A 56 -17.31 7.27 13.28
N GLN A 57 -17.80 6.97 12.07
CA GLN A 57 -17.06 7.20 10.84
C GLN A 57 -16.70 8.68 10.67
N LEU A 58 -17.67 9.59 10.84
CA LEU A 58 -17.44 11.05 10.74
C LEU A 58 -16.48 11.57 11.82
N HIS A 59 -16.50 11.00 13.01
CA HIS A 59 -15.58 11.35 14.09
C HIS A 59 -14.12 11.01 13.74
N HIS A 60 -13.89 9.87 13.06
CA HIS A 60 -12.54 9.47 12.65
C HIS A 60 -12.10 10.09 11.33
N PHE A 61 -13.01 10.20 10.37
CA PHE A 61 -12.74 10.65 9.00
C PHE A 61 -13.93 11.48 8.49
N PRO A 62 -13.85 12.81 8.51
CA PRO A 62 -14.97 13.66 8.13
C PRO A 62 -15.27 13.61 6.63
N THR A 63 -14.29 13.29 5.78
CA THR A 63 -14.43 13.27 4.32
C THR A 63 -13.99 11.95 3.70
N LYS A 64 -14.44 11.68 2.47
CA LYS A 64 -14.03 10.50 1.71
C LYS A 64 -12.53 10.51 1.47
N GLU A 65 -11.98 11.66 1.08
CA GLU A 65 -10.56 11.87 0.76
C GLU A 65 -9.70 11.56 1.99
N SER A 66 -10.07 12.08 3.17
CA SER A 66 -9.35 11.80 4.42
C SER A 66 -9.36 10.32 4.79
N LEU A 67 -10.45 9.61 4.48
CA LEU A 67 -10.58 8.18 4.77
C LEU A 67 -9.77 7.33 3.78
N VAL A 68 -9.87 7.59 2.48
CA VAL A 68 -9.19 6.78 1.46
C VAL A 68 -7.68 7.00 1.47
N VAL A 69 -7.21 8.23 1.72
CA VAL A 69 -5.77 8.52 1.82
C VAL A 69 -5.19 7.82 3.04
N ALA A 70 -5.86 7.93 4.20
CA ALA A 70 -5.43 7.23 5.40
C ALA A 70 -5.45 5.70 5.23
N ALA A 71 -6.40 5.17 4.45
CA ALA A 71 -6.48 3.73 4.17
C ALA A 71 -5.30 3.24 3.34
N VAL A 72 -4.92 3.98 2.30
CA VAL A 72 -3.73 3.65 1.50
C VAL A 72 -2.46 3.86 2.32
N GLU A 73 -2.37 4.93 3.12
CA GLU A 73 -1.24 5.14 4.03
C GLU A 73 -1.06 3.98 5.01
N TYR A 74 -2.15 3.52 5.63
CA TYR A 74 -2.14 2.37 6.53
C TYR A 74 -1.66 1.09 5.85
N LEU A 75 -2.06 0.87 4.59
CA LEU A 75 -1.61 -0.29 3.82
C LEU A 75 -0.13 -0.17 3.42
N VAL A 76 0.34 1.03 3.07
CA VAL A 76 1.76 1.32 2.83
C VAL A 76 2.59 1.02 4.08
N ASP A 77 2.17 1.49 5.25
CA ASP A 77 2.88 1.26 6.52
C ASP A 77 3.02 -0.23 6.83
N LYS A 78 1.92 -0.98 6.67
CA LYS A 78 1.93 -2.43 6.86
C LYS A 78 2.90 -3.13 5.88
N ARG A 79 2.92 -2.71 4.61
CA ARG A 79 3.83 -3.29 3.62
C ARG A 79 5.29 -2.94 3.89
N LEU A 80 5.57 -1.71 4.31
CA LEU A 80 6.92 -1.30 4.68
C LEU A 80 7.42 -2.11 5.89
N GLU A 81 6.58 -2.35 6.90
CA GLU A 81 6.92 -3.21 8.03
C GLU A 81 7.21 -4.66 7.60
N GLU A 82 6.39 -5.23 6.72
CA GLU A 82 6.62 -6.57 6.14
C GLU A 82 7.96 -6.65 5.39
N ILE A 83 8.32 -5.61 4.63
CA ILE A 83 9.57 -5.56 3.87
C ILE A 83 10.78 -5.38 4.79
N LEU A 84 10.72 -4.47 5.76
CA LEU A 84 11.83 -4.16 6.67
C LEU A 84 12.16 -5.31 7.63
N THR A 85 11.19 -6.18 7.91
CA THR A 85 11.36 -7.35 8.77
C THR A 85 11.79 -8.61 8.00
N ALA A 86 11.70 -8.58 6.67
CA ALA A 86 12.11 -9.69 5.83
C ALA A 86 13.64 -9.76 5.70
N GLU A 87 14.20 -10.97 5.69
CA GLU A 87 15.59 -11.17 5.32
C GLU A 87 15.74 -10.98 3.81
N VAL A 88 16.41 -9.89 3.41
CA VAL A 88 16.53 -9.52 2.00
C VAL A 88 17.76 -10.17 1.38
N ASP A 89 17.52 -11.04 0.40
CA ASP A 89 18.54 -11.41 -0.57
C ASP A 89 18.80 -10.24 -1.53
N ARG A 90 19.94 -9.56 -1.37
CA ARG A 90 20.35 -8.46 -2.25
C ARG A 90 20.45 -8.89 -3.72
N GLY A 91 20.73 -10.17 -3.99
CA GLY A 91 20.73 -10.73 -5.35
C GLY A 91 19.35 -10.66 -6.03
N ARG A 92 18.28 -10.50 -5.25
CA ARG A 92 16.89 -10.39 -5.71
C ARG A 92 16.28 -9.01 -5.52
N GLY A 93 17.10 -7.98 -5.31
CA GLY A 93 16.62 -6.63 -4.99
C GLY A 93 15.65 -6.07 -6.03
N LEU A 94 15.86 -6.38 -7.31
CA LEU A 94 14.99 -5.90 -8.39
C LEU A 94 13.64 -6.62 -8.40
N GLU A 95 13.60 -7.92 -8.11
CA GLU A 95 12.36 -8.68 -7.92
C GLU A 95 11.59 -8.15 -6.71
N VAL A 96 12.28 -7.95 -5.57
CA VAL A 96 11.66 -7.40 -4.35
C VAL A 96 11.04 -6.02 -4.62
N LEU A 97 11.76 -5.15 -5.33
CA LEU A 97 11.24 -3.84 -5.71
C LEU A 97 10.05 -3.97 -6.68
N SER A 98 10.13 -4.85 -7.69
CA SER A 98 9.03 -5.10 -8.63
C SER A 98 7.77 -5.62 -7.93
N ASP A 99 7.92 -6.48 -6.93
CA ASP A 99 6.81 -7.04 -6.15
C ASP A 99 6.13 -5.96 -5.29
N ALA A 100 6.86 -4.95 -4.84
CA ALA A 100 6.28 -3.80 -4.12
C ALA A 100 5.28 -2.99 -4.97
N PHE A 101 5.44 -3.00 -6.29
CA PHE A 101 4.52 -2.35 -7.24
C PHE A 101 3.43 -3.31 -7.77
N SER A 102 3.23 -4.46 -7.15
CA SER A 102 2.28 -5.47 -7.61
C SER A 102 1.09 -5.65 -6.65
N GLY A 103 -0.02 -6.15 -7.19
CA GLY A 103 -1.17 -6.59 -6.40
C GLY A 103 -2.08 -5.47 -5.86
N PRO A 104 -2.93 -5.79 -4.86
CA PRO A 104 -4.04 -4.92 -4.45
C PRO A 104 -3.65 -3.51 -3.96
N LEU A 105 -2.51 -3.38 -3.26
CA LEU A 105 -2.02 -2.06 -2.81
C LEU A 105 -1.76 -1.14 -4.00
N PHE A 106 -1.04 -1.65 -5.01
CA PHE A 106 -0.73 -0.88 -6.21
C PHE A 106 -2.00 -0.44 -6.93
N TYR A 107 -3.00 -1.32 -7.05
CA TYR A 107 -4.28 -0.97 -7.68
C TYR A 107 -5.04 0.11 -6.91
N ALA A 108 -5.10 0.01 -5.58
CA ALA A 108 -5.73 1.02 -4.74
C ALA A 108 -5.02 2.38 -4.85
N ALA A 109 -3.69 2.39 -4.86
CA ALA A 109 -2.90 3.61 -5.05
C ALA A 109 -3.11 4.22 -6.45
N LEU A 110 -3.10 3.37 -7.50
CA LEU A 110 -3.34 3.80 -8.88
C LEU A 110 -4.71 4.46 -9.06
N GLU A 111 -5.76 3.90 -8.44
CA GLU A 111 -7.10 4.51 -8.41
C GLU A 111 -7.07 5.92 -7.81
N LEU A 112 -6.32 6.13 -6.72
CA LEU A 112 -6.18 7.45 -6.11
C LEU A 112 -5.38 8.42 -6.98
N TRP A 113 -4.28 7.98 -7.60
CA TRP A 113 -3.48 8.81 -8.50
C TRP A 113 -4.28 9.31 -9.70
N VAL A 114 -5.04 8.40 -10.31
CA VAL A 114 -5.89 8.71 -11.46
C VAL A 114 -6.99 9.70 -11.06
N ALA A 115 -7.63 9.49 -9.90
CA ALA A 115 -8.66 10.38 -9.39
C ALA A 115 -8.13 11.76 -9.01
N ALA A 116 -6.96 11.83 -8.36
CA ALA A 116 -6.32 13.05 -7.91
C ALA A 116 -6.02 14.02 -9.06
N ARG A 117 -5.78 13.52 -10.27
CA ARG A 117 -5.58 14.35 -11.47
C ARG A 117 -6.75 15.30 -11.77
N THR A 118 -7.96 14.96 -11.32
CA THR A 118 -9.19 15.75 -11.54
C THR A 118 -9.85 16.25 -10.27
N ASP A 119 -9.28 15.93 -9.10
CA ASP A 119 -9.82 16.31 -7.79
C ASP A 119 -8.72 17.04 -6.98
N PRO A 120 -8.76 18.39 -6.93
CA PRO A 120 -7.73 19.17 -6.25
C PRO A 120 -7.64 18.89 -4.74
N VAL A 121 -8.77 18.52 -4.11
CA VAL A 121 -8.81 18.22 -2.67
C VAL A 121 -8.12 16.89 -2.41
N LEU A 122 -8.45 15.86 -3.21
CA LEU A 122 -7.76 14.58 -3.15
C LEU A 122 -6.27 14.72 -3.47
N HIS A 123 -5.93 15.48 -4.52
CA HIS A 123 -4.53 15.73 -4.89
C HIS A 123 -3.72 16.30 -3.72
N ALA A 124 -4.23 17.37 -3.09
CA ALA A 124 -3.60 17.97 -1.93
C ALA A 124 -3.44 16.98 -0.76
N ALA A 125 -4.44 16.11 -0.56
CA ALA A 125 -4.39 15.08 0.47
C ALA A 125 -3.39 13.94 0.15
N THR A 126 -3.16 13.62 -1.13
CA THR A 126 -2.23 12.56 -1.54
C THR A 126 -0.76 12.99 -1.55
N VAL A 127 -0.45 14.29 -1.70
CA VAL A 127 0.94 14.78 -1.77
C VAL A 127 1.82 14.33 -0.58
N PRO A 128 1.37 14.42 0.68
CA PRO A 128 2.16 13.92 1.81
C PRO A 128 2.39 12.41 1.77
N LEU A 129 1.40 11.64 1.32
CA LEU A 129 1.50 10.19 1.17
C LEU A 129 2.53 9.83 0.08
N GLU A 130 2.48 10.49 -1.08
CA GLU A 130 3.46 10.28 -2.15
C GLU A 130 4.89 10.55 -1.66
N ARG A 131 5.10 11.65 -0.93
CA ARG A 131 6.41 11.95 -0.36
C ARG A 131 6.89 10.84 0.58
N LYS A 132 6.03 10.38 1.49
CA LYS A 132 6.33 9.28 2.41
C LYS A 132 6.70 8.01 1.66
N VAL A 133 5.97 7.68 0.60
CA VAL A 133 6.24 6.50 -0.24
C VAL A 133 7.58 6.65 -0.98
N SER A 134 7.86 7.82 -1.57
CA SER A 134 9.14 8.11 -2.23
C SER A 134 10.31 7.96 -1.26
N GLU A 135 10.24 8.58 -0.08
CA GLU A 135 11.28 8.49 0.95
C GLU A 135 11.52 7.02 1.39
N ALA A 136 10.43 6.25 1.54
CA ALA A 136 10.53 4.84 1.93
C ALA A 136 11.12 3.97 0.81
N LEU A 137 10.78 4.24 -0.46
CA LEU A 137 11.35 3.55 -1.62
C LEU A 137 12.83 3.87 -1.80
N GLU A 138 13.24 5.12 -1.61
CA GLU A 138 14.64 5.54 -1.65
C GLU A 138 15.45 4.81 -0.56
N PHE A 139 14.97 4.85 0.68
CA PHE A 139 15.62 4.16 1.80
C PHE A 139 15.70 2.65 1.58
N GLY A 140 14.58 2.02 1.20
CA GLY A 140 14.54 0.59 0.92
C GLY A 140 15.46 0.21 -0.24
N SER A 141 15.48 1.00 -1.31
CA SER A 141 16.34 0.75 -2.47
C SER A 141 17.82 0.87 -2.12
N ALA A 142 18.21 1.78 -1.22
CA ALA A 142 19.59 1.85 -0.73
C ALA A 142 20.02 0.55 -0.03
N GLU A 143 19.13 -0.07 0.76
CA GLU A 143 19.38 -1.36 1.41
C GLU A 143 19.43 -2.54 0.42
N LEU A 144 18.53 -2.53 -0.58
CA LEU A 144 18.43 -3.56 -1.63
C LEU A 144 19.65 -3.56 -2.56
N PHE A 145 20.00 -2.38 -3.09
CA PHE A 145 20.99 -2.25 -4.16
C PHE A 145 22.38 -1.91 -3.63
N GLY A 146 22.50 -1.18 -2.51
CA GLY A 146 23.77 -0.71 -2.01
C GLY A 146 24.46 0.22 -3.02
N ASP A 147 25.77 0.01 -3.23
CA ASP A 147 26.58 0.78 -4.17
C ASP A 147 26.45 0.32 -5.64
N ARG A 148 25.77 -0.81 -5.88
CA ARG A 148 25.59 -1.42 -7.20
C ARG A 148 24.78 -0.54 -8.15
N PHE A 149 23.90 0.30 -7.61
CA PHE A 149 23.09 1.25 -8.36
C PHE A 149 23.40 2.66 -7.84
N ASP A 150 23.54 3.64 -8.72
CA ASP A 150 23.50 5.05 -8.30
C ASP A 150 22.05 5.56 -8.14
N SER A 151 21.89 6.76 -7.58
CA SER A 151 20.58 7.38 -7.32
C SER A 151 19.72 7.44 -8.58
N GLU A 152 20.31 7.86 -9.70
CA GLU A 152 19.59 7.98 -10.98
C GLU A 152 19.13 6.60 -11.47
N SER A 153 19.98 5.56 -11.35
CA SER A 153 19.62 4.18 -11.68
C SER A 153 18.50 3.65 -10.79
N VAL A 154 18.48 3.99 -9.49
CA VAL A 154 17.39 3.63 -8.58
C VAL A 154 16.08 4.30 -9.01
N GLU A 155 16.10 5.61 -9.25
CA GLU A 155 14.92 6.38 -9.71
C GLU A 155 14.36 5.82 -11.02
N LEU A 156 15.22 5.58 -12.01
CA LEU A 156 14.82 4.98 -13.29
C LEU A 156 14.28 3.56 -13.12
N THR A 157 14.83 2.80 -12.18
CA THR A 157 14.34 1.45 -11.87
C THR A 157 12.93 1.50 -11.28
N ILE A 158 12.66 2.44 -10.37
CA ILE A 158 11.32 2.67 -9.79
C ILE A 158 10.31 3.00 -10.89
N GLU A 159 10.64 3.91 -11.80
CA GLU A 159 9.75 4.27 -12.90
C GLU A 159 9.52 3.10 -13.88
N LEU A 160 10.55 2.30 -14.14
CA LEU A 160 10.44 1.08 -14.95
C LEU A 160 9.49 0.05 -14.31
N VAL A 161 9.68 -0.28 -13.03
CA VAL A 161 8.82 -1.28 -12.36
C VAL A 161 7.39 -0.78 -12.22
N ARG A 162 7.18 0.52 -11.96
CA ARG A 162 5.85 1.15 -11.95
C ARG A 162 5.19 1.03 -13.34
N GLY A 163 5.93 1.31 -14.41
CA GLY A 163 5.44 1.15 -15.78
C GLY A 163 5.09 -0.29 -16.15
N LEU A 164 5.89 -1.26 -15.69
CA LEU A 164 5.58 -2.68 -15.85
C LEU A 164 4.28 -3.05 -15.12
N ALA A 165 4.09 -2.58 -13.89
CA ALA A 165 2.88 -2.81 -13.10
C ALA A 165 1.63 -2.21 -13.73
N VAL A 166 1.68 -0.98 -14.27
CA VAL A 166 0.57 -0.41 -15.05
C VAL A 166 0.28 -1.26 -16.29
N SER A 167 1.32 -1.69 -16.99
CA SER A 167 1.18 -2.50 -18.20
C SER A 167 0.65 -3.91 -17.91
N ALA A 168 0.84 -4.43 -16.70
CA ALA A 168 0.36 -5.74 -16.27
C ALA A 168 -1.17 -5.84 -16.28
N LEU A 169 -1.88 -4.70 -16.15
CA LEU A 169 -3.34 -4.62 -16.24
C LEU A 169 -3.91 -5.15 -17.57
N PHE A 170 -3.09 -5.22 -18.61
CA PHE A 170 -3.46 -5.68 -19.95
C PHE A 170 -2.95 -7.10 -20.25
N ARG A 171 -2.44 -7.82 -19.26
CA ARG A 171 -1.87 -9.16 -19.40
C ARG A 171 -2.50 -10.14 -18.41
N THR A 172 -2.43 -11.43 -18.74
CA THR A 172 -2.65 -12.50 -17.75
C THR A 172 -1.47 -12.54 -16.77
N SER A 173 -1.68 -13.09 -15.57
CA SER A 173 -0.60 -13.25 -14.59
C SER A 173 0.59 -14.02 -15.17
N GLU A 174 0.34 -15.12 -15.90
CA GLU A 174 1.38 -15.92 -16.54
C GLU A 174 2.19 -15.13 -17.57
N ALA A 175 1.53 -14.33 -18.40
CA ALA A 175 2.21 -13.50 -19.39
C ALA A 175 3.03 -12.37 -18.75
N ASP A 176 2.54 -11.81 -17.64
CA ASP A 176 3.25 -10.78 -16.90
C ASP A 176 4.48 -11.33 -16.17
N ASP A 177 4.37 -12.50 -15.56
CA ASP A 177 5.48 -13.19 -14.90
C ASP A 177 6.58 -13.56 -15.92
N ALA A 178 6.19 -14.09 -17.09
CA ALA A 178 7.13 -14.38 -18.17
C ALA A 178 7.84 -13.11 -18.68
N LEU A 179 7.15 -11.98 -18.74
CA LEU A 179 7.73 -10.71 -19.14
C LEU A 179 8.75 -10.20 -18.10
N ARG A 180 8.38 -10.22 -16.82
CA ARG A 180 9.24 -9.79 -15.70
C ARG A 180 10.49 -10.65 -15.60
N ALA A 181 10.35 -11.97 -15.68
CA ALA A 181 11.48 -12.92 -15.67
C ALA A 181 12.49 -12.67 -16.79
N ARG A 182 12.06 -12.08 -17.91
CA ARG A 182 12.95 -11.70 -19.03
C ARG A 182 13.52 -10.30 -18.88
N LEU A 183 12.72 -9.32 -18.46
CA LEU A 183 13.10 -7.90 -18.46
C LEU A 183 13.91 -7.49 -17.24
N LEU A 184 13.61 -8.03 -16.04
CA LEU A 184 14.32 -7.62 -14.83
C LEU A 184 15.82 -7.99 -14.90
N PRO A 185 16.22 -9.23 -15.24
CA PRO A 185 17.66 -9.56 -15.36
C PRO A 185 18.35 -8.76 -16.48
N ALA A 186 17.65 -8.53 -17.59
CA ALA A 186 18.16 -7.73 -18.70
C ALA A 186 18.37 -6.27 -18.30
N TRP A 187 17.49 -5.69 -17.47
CA TRP A 187 17.65 -4.36 -16.91
C TRP A 187 18.82 -4.32 -15.93
N GLN A 188 18.86 -5.24 -14.97
CA GLN A 188 19.93 -5.32 -13.97
C GLN A 188 21.32 -5.31 -14.62
N SER A 189 21.55 -6.12 -15.65
CA SER A 189 22.84 -6.17 -16.36
C SER A 189 23.27 -4.86 -17.04
N ARG A 190 22.35 -3.89 -17.21
CA ARG A 190 22.62 -2.59 -17.85
C ARG A 190 22.91 -1.49 -16.84
N VAL A 191 22.32 -1.56 -15.65
CA VAL A 191 22.38 -0.50 -14.64
C VAL A 191 23.29 -0.83 -13.46
N GLU A 192 23.59 -2.10 -13.25
CA GLU A 192 24.51 -2.53 -12.21
C GLU A 192 25.93 -2.05 -12.56
N LYS A 193 26.54 -1.30 -11.63
CA LYS A 193 27.93 -0.86 -11.75
C LYS A 193 28.84 -2.08 -11.81
N LYS A 194 29.82 -2.02 -12.71
CA LYS A 194 30.89 -3.02 -12.84
C LYS A 194 31.94 -2.85 -11.76
#